data_AF-A0A3R6WH19-F1
#
_entry.id   AF-A0A3R6WH19-F1
#
_cell.length_a   1.000
_cell.length_b   1.000
_cell.length_c   1.000
_cell.angle_alpha   90.00
_cell.angle_beta   90.00
_cell.angle_gamma   90.00
#
_symmetry.space_group_name_H-M   'P 1'
#
loop_
_entity.id
_entity.type
_entity.pdbx_description
1 polymer ?
#
loop_
_entity_poly.entity_id
_entity_poly.type
_entity_poly.pdbx_seq_one_letter_code
_entity_poly.pdbx_strand_id
1 'polypeptide(L)'
;MIIEGLQEKYVSDETQLYFKNGMQAFENEDYMTAAMYLLSLLDNRVNKLVDFPNQRMSYKAKYSNAGFANQKAEDFRQLTEKRGFMSKKIYFLEMYPSLIAYLNRIFIDGPYKFENGIEPPYLNRNWLMHGRMNRSIERYECIQILNALSVIEFMFGDR
;
A
#
# COMPACT_ATOMS: atom_id res chain seq x y z
N MET A 1 4.76 18.07 -2.34
CA MET A 1 3.40 17.58 -2.03
C MET A 1 3.26 16.14 -2.53
N ILE A 2 3.18 15.14 -1.65
CA ILE A 2 3.10 13.65 -1.86
C ILE A 2 3.64 13.11 -3.19
N ILE A 3 2.98 13.40 -4.31
CA ILE A 3 3.37 13.01 -5.68
C ILE A 3 4.80 13.42 -6.00
N GLU A 4 5.21 14.66 -5.69
CA GLU A 4 6.58 15.15 -5.95
C GLU A 4 7.62 14.30 -5.20
N GLY A 5 7.35 13.96 -3.93
CA GLY A 5 8.25 13.12 -3.14
C GLY A 5 8.32 11.67 -3.64
N LEU A 6 7.24 11.16 -4.23
CA LEU A 6 7.26 9.86 -4.90
C LEU A 6 7.99 9.91 -6.24
N GLN A 7 7.84 10.99 -7.01
CA GLN A 7 8.55 11.23 -8.27
C GLN A 7 10.08 11.25 -8.06
N GLU A 8 10.54 11.90 -6.99
CA GLU A 8 11.96 11.92 -6.60
C GLU A 8 12.49 10.55 -6.15
N LYS A 9 11.61 9.64 -5.72
CA LYS A 9 12.01 8.33 -5.20
C LYS A 9 12.06 7.25 -6.28
N TYR A 10 11.17 7.32 -7.27
CA TYR A 10 11.07 6.34 -8.34
C TYR A 10 11.75 6.83 -9.62
N VAL A 11 13.08 6.88 -9.62
CA VAL A 11 13.88 7.55 -10.67
C VAL A 11 14.68 6.60 -11.57
N SER A 12 14.99 5.37 -11.15
CA SER A 12 15.99 4.54 -11.86
C SER A 12 15.84 3.01 -11.76
N ASP A 13 14.67 2.48 -11.43
CA ASP A 13 14.46 1.02 -11.36
C ASP A 13 13.18 0.56 -12.07
N GLU A 14 12.93 -0.75 -12.09
CA GLU A 14 11.70 -1.32 -12.67
C GLU A 14 10.42 -0.77 -11.98
N THR A 15 10.52 -0.31 -10.74
CA THR A 15 9.40 0.29 -10.00
C THR A 15 9.05 1.69 -10.50
N GLN A 16 10.01 2.40 -11.12
CA GLN A 16 9.76 3.63 -11.87
C GLN A 16 8.75 3.43 -12.99
N LEU A 17 8.79 2.31 -13.72
CA LEU A 17 7.89 2.09 -14.84
C LEU A 17 6.44 1.98 -14.37
N TYR A 18 6.20 1.26 -13.27
CA TYR A 18 4.88 1.19 -12.64
C TYR A 18 4.42 2.57 -12.17
N PHE A 19 5.28 3.33 -11.50
CA PHE A 19 4.91 4.66 -11.04
C PHE A 19 4.61 5.61 -12.20
N LYS A 20 5.50 5.69 -13.20
CA LYS A 20 5.35 6.54 -14.38
C LYS A 20 4.07 6.23 -15.15
N ASN A 21 3.83 4.96 -15.47
CA ASN A 21 2.65 4.57 -16.23
C ASN A 21 1.37 4.81 -15.40
N GLY A 22 1.41 4.53 -14.10
CA GLY A 22 0.32 4.81 -13.18
C GLY A 22 -0.02 6.30 -13.10
N MET A 23 0.99 7.16 -13.00
CA MET A 23 0.81 8.62 -12.95
C MET A 23 0.33 9.19 -14.28
N GLN A 24 0.87 8.73 -15.41
CA GLN A 24 0.41 9.15 -16.74
C GLN A 24 -1.08 8.79 -16.94
N ALA A 25 -1.49 7.58 -16.56
CA ALA A 25 -2.89 7.18 -16.61
C ALA A 25 -3.77 8.02 -15.67
N PHE A 26 -3.28 8.31 -14.46
CA PHE A 26 -3.97 9.15 -13.49
C PHE A 26 -4.20 10.59 -14.00
N GLU A 27 -3.18 11.17 -14.64
CA GLU A 27 -3.25 12.51 -15.27
C GLU A 27 -4.21 12.54 -16.47
N ASN A 28 -4.30 11.44 -17.22
CA ASN A 28 -5.25 11.26 -18.31
C ASN A 28 -6.66 10.87 -17.85
N GLU A 29 -6.94 10.87 -16.55
CA GLU A 29 -8.21 10.46 -15.93
C GLU A 29 -8.61 8.99 -16.18
N ASP A 30 -7.68 8.16 -16.67
CA ASP A 30 -7.83 6.70 -16.75
C ASP A 30 -7.48 6.05 -15.40
N TYR A 31 -8.41 6.16 -14.47
CA TYR A 31 -8.21 5.68 -13.10
C TYR A 31 -8.14 4.16 -12.99
N MET A 32 -8.72 3.42 -13.94
CA MET A 32 -8.62 1.96 -13.94
C MET A 32 -7.19 1.52 -14.24
N THR A 33 -6.61 2.03 -15.33
CA THR A 33 -5.20 1.76 -15.68
C THR A 33 -4.26 2.30 -14.61
N ALA A 34 -4.53 3.49 -14.05
CA ALA A 34 -3.76 4.04 -12.95
C ALA A 34 -3.74 3.10 -11.74
N ALA A 35 -4.91 2.62 -11.31
CA ALA A 35 -5.01 1.71 -10.17
C ALA A 35 -4.26 0.39 -10.39
N MET A 36 -4.29 -0.16 -11.60
CA MET A 36 -3.56 -1.41 -11.91
C MET A 36 -2.05 -1.26 -11.70
N TYR A 37 -1.46 -0.20 -12.26
CA TYR A 37 -0.03 0.07 -12.10
C TYR A 37 0.34 0.44 -10.68
N LEU A 38 -0.43 1.34 -10.04
CA LEU A 38 -0.14 1.83 -8.70
C LEU A 38 -0.32 0.75 -7.62
N LEU A 39 -1.29 -0.17 -7.76
CA LEU A 39 -1.44 -1.31 -6.85
C LEU A 39 -0.31 -2.32 -7.01
N SER A 40 0.12 -2.58 -8.24
CA SER A 40 1.26 -3.46 -8.50
C SER A 40 2.54 -2.90 -7.86
N LEU A 41 2.73 -1.58 -7.96
CA LEU A 41 3.79 -0.88 -7.26
C LEU A 41 3.66 -1.01 -5.74
N LEU A 42 2.47 -0.72 -5.19
CA LEU A 42 2.21 -0.82 -3.74
C LEU A 42 2.55 -2.22 -3.20
N ASP A 43 2.10 -3.27 -3.88
CA ASP A 43 2.40 -4.65 -3.48
C ASP A 43 3.91 -4.92 -3.48
N ASN A 44 4.61 -4.53 -4.55
CA ASN A 44 6.06 -4.67 -4.63
C ASN A 44 6.77 -3.96 -3.47
N ARG A 45 6.42 -2.69 -3.21
CA ARG A 45 7.08 -1.87 -2.20
C ARG A 45 6.84 -2.39 -0.78
N VAL A 46 5.62 -2.81 -0.46
CA VAL A 46 5.34 -3.43 0.86
C VAL A 46 6.20 -4.68 1.06
N ASN A 47 6.25 -5.57 0.07
CA ASN A 47 7.03 -6.81 0.19
C ASN A 47 8.54 -6.58 0.25
N LYS A 48 9.04 -5.51 -0.39
CA LYS A 48 10.48 -5.19 -0.41
C LYS A 48 10.94 -4.47 0.86
N LEU A 49 10.12 -3.56 1.40
CA LEU A 49 10.53 -2.67 2.49
C LEU A 49 10.16 -3.15 3.88
N VAL A 50 9.12 -3.98 4.01
CA VAL A 50 8.67 -4.47 5.31
C VAL A 50 9.36 -5.79 5.63
N ASP A 51 9.99 -5.88 6.80
CA ASP A 51 10.49 -7.13 7.34
C ASP A 51 9.33 -8.02 7.82
N PHE A 52 8.85 -8.88 6.92
CA PHE A 52 7.87 -9.92 7.24
C PHE A 52 8.57 -11.19 7.77
N PRO A 53 8.01 -11.85 8.82
CA PRO A 53 8.57 -13.08 9.37
C PRO A 53 8.80 -14.20 8.34
N ASN A 54 7.96 -14.26 7.31
CA ASN A 54 8.12 -15.18 6.19
C ASN A 54 7.56 -14.57 4.89
N GLN A 55 8.40 -14.48 3.87
CA GLN A 55 8.06 -13.87 2.58
C GLN A 55 7.01 -14.67 1.78
N ARG A 56 6.80 -15.95 2.08
CA ARG A 56 5.79 -16.82 1.43
C ARG A 56 4.43 -16.83 2.15
N MET A 57 4.23 -15.96 3.13
CA MET A 57 2.95 -15.82 3.82
C MET A 57 1.83 -15.35 2.89
N SER A 58 0.61 -15.80 3.14
CA SER A 58 -0.58 -15.26 2.48
C SER A 58 -0.78 -13.78 2.83
N TYR A 59 -1.46 -13.01 1.98
CA TYR A 59 -1.76 -11.60 2.26
C TYR A 59 -2.48 -11.40 3.60
N LYS A 60 -3.41 -12.31 3.95
CA LYS A 60 -4.08 -12.29 5.25
C LYS A 60 -3.13 -12.39 6.43
N ALA A 61 -2.07 -13.20 6.30
CA ALA A 61 -1.07 -13.32 7.35
C ALA A 61 -0.08 -12.14 7.34
N LYS A 62 0.37 -11.69 6.15
CA LYS A 62 1.27 -10.53 5.99
C LYS A 62 0.66 -9.24 6.53
N TYR A 63 -0.55 -8.93 6.12
CA TYR A 63 -1.23 -7.68 6.48
C TYR A 63 -1.97 -7.80 7.80
N SER A 64 -1.28 -8.27 8.83
CA SER A 64 -1.80 -8.41 10.19
C SER A 64 -0.82 -7.83 11.21
N ASN A 65 -1.25 -7.67 12.46
CA ASN A 65 -0.34 -7.29 13.54
C ASN A 65 0.82 -8.28 13.69
N ALA A 66 0.57 -9.57 13.47
CA ALA A 66 1.60 -10.60 13.53
C ALA A 66 2.56 -10.53 12.33
N GLY A 67 2.04 -10.24 11.14
CA GLY A 67 2.87 -10.08 9.94
C GLY A 67 3.83 -8.90 10.06
N PHE A 68 3.37 -7.78 10.62
CA PHE A 68 4.23 -6.60 10.86
C PHE A 68 5.05 -6.68 12.15
N ALA A 69 5.06 -7.80 12.88
CA ALA A 69 5.63 -7.87 14.22
C ALA A 69 7.15 -7.55 14.24
N ASN A 70 7.92 -8.10 13.29
CA ASN A 70 9.36 -7.86 13.22
C ASN A 70 9.65 -6.38 12.93
N GLN A 71 9.05 -5.82 11.88
CA GLN A 71 9.20 -4.40 11.53
C GLN A 71 8.80 -3.48 12.68
N LYS A 72 7.66 -3.75 13.35
CA LYS A 72 7.20 -2.98 14.51
C LYS A 72 8.20 -3.01 15.66
N ALA A 73 8.79 -4.17 15.95
CA ALA A 73 9.78 -4.30 17.01
C ALA A 73 11.03 -3.47 16.71
N GLU A 74 11.51 -3.51 15.46
CA GLU A 74 12.68 -2.73 15.03
C GLU A 74 12.40 -1.23 15.07
N ASP A 75 11.28 -0.78 14.50
CA ASP A 75 10.89 0.63 14.55
C ASP A 75 10.72 1.13 15.98
N PHE A 76 10.20 0.30 16.89
CA PHE A 76 10.03 0.67 18.29
C PHE A 76 11.37 0.92 18.97
N ARG A 77 12.38 0.08 18.69
CA ARG A 77 13.76 0.27 19.17
C ARG A 77 14.35 1.55 18.61
N GLN A 78 14.37 1.70 17.28
CA GLN A 78 14.97 2.86 16.62
C GLN A 78 14.32 4.19 17.02
N LEU A 79 12.99 4.23 17.14
CA LEU A 79 12.27 5.43 17.53
C LEU A 79 12.52 5.80 19.00
N THR A 80 12.78 4.82 19.86
CA THR A 80 13.14 5.08 21.26
C THR A 80 14.53 5.72 21.35
N GLU A 81 15.45 5.32 20.48
CA GLU A 81 16.84 5.82 20.46
C GLU A 81 16.98 7.17 19.74
N LYS A 82 16.24 7.38 18.65
CA LYS A 82 16.46 8.49 17.70
C LYS A 82 15.39 9.57 17.71
N ARG A 83 14.20 9.33 18.29
CA ARG A 83 13.04 10.25 18.19
C ARG A 83 12.31 10.41 19.53
N GLY A 84 11.54 11.49 19.66
CA GLY A 84 10.76 11.77 20.86
C GLY A 84 9.51 10.91 21.01
N PHE A 85 8.94 10.89 22.23
CA PHE A 85 7.73 10.14 22.59
C PHE A 85 6.55 10.35 21.62
N MET A 86 6.37 11.57 21.11
CA MET A 86 5.27 11.89 20.19
C MET A 86 5.39 11.15 18.85
N SER A 87 6.59 11.05 18.27
CA SER A 87 6.80 10.33 17.01
C SER A 87 6.46 8.84 17.15
N LYS A 88 6.80 8.26 18.29
CA LYS A 88 6.45 6.87 18.61
C LYS A 88 4.93 6.67 18.70
N LYS A 89 4.23 7.58 19.37
CA LYS A 89 2.76 7.53 19.46
C LYS A 89 2.12 7.55 18.07
N ILE A 90 2.53 8.47 17.21
CA ILE A 90 2.02 8.60 15.84
C ILE A 90 2.24 7.31 15.04
N TYR A 91 3.45 6.74 15.07
CA TYR A 91 3.74 5.52 14.32
C TYR A 91 2.85 4.35 14.77
N PHE A 92 2.80 4.08 16.08
CA PHE A 92 2.19 2.86 16.59
C PHE A 92 0.68 2.93 16.80
N LEU A 93 0.13 4.12 17.06
CA LEU A 93 -1.32 4.29 17.28
C LEU A 93 -2.06 4.74 16.03
N GLU A 94 -1.40 5.48 15.12
CA GLU A 94 -2.07 6.05 13.95
C GLU A 94 -1.62 5.34 12.66
N MET A 95 -0.32 5.38 12.36
CA MET A 95 0.17 4.99 11.03
C MET A 95 0.09 3.48 10.81
N TYR A 96 0.61 2.67 11.73
CA TYR A 96 0.57 1.21 11.61
C TYR A 96 -0.85 0.65 11.51
N PRO A 97 -1.79 1.00 12.43
CA PRO A 97 -3.17 0.53 12.32
C PRO A 97 -3.84 0.96 11.02
N SER A 98 -3.66 2.21 10.59
CA SER A 98 -4.25 2.74 9.35
C SER A 98 -3.70 2.04 8.11
N LEU A 99 -2.38 1.85 8.04
CA LEU A 99 -1.73 1.16 6.93
C LEU A 99 -2.18 -0.30 6.86
N ILE A 100 -2.17 -1.02 7.98
CA ILE A 100 -2.62 -2.42 8.04
C ILE A 100 -4.08 -2.51 7.60
N ALA A 101 -4.97 -1.65 8.11
CA ALA A 101 -6.39 -1.66 7.72
C ALA A 101 -6.57 -1.41 6.21
N TYR A 102 -5.82 -0.46 5.65
CA TYR A 102 -5.85 -0.18 4.22
C TYR A 102 -5.37 -1.37 3.38
N LEU A 103 -4.23 -1.97 3.72
CA LEU A 103 -3.70 -3.14 3.03
C LEU A 103 -4.63 -4.35 3.12
N ASN A 104 -5.29 -4.57 4.27
CA ASN A 104 -6.31 -5.60 4.39
C ASN A 104 -7.46 -5.37 3.40
N ARG A 105 -8.00 -4.14 3.38
CA ARG A 105 -9.12 -3.80 2.50
C ARG A 105 -8.80 -4.00 1.02
N ILE A 106 -7.58 -3.62 0.61
CA ILE A 106 -7.15 -3.72 -0.79
C ILE A 106 -6.85 -5.16 -1.21
N PHE A 107 -6.12 -5.92 -0.39
CA PHE A 107 -5.53 -7.21 -0.82
C PHE A 107 -6.24 -8.46 -0.29
N ILE A 108 -7.24 -8.31 0.58
CA ILE A 108 -7.99 -9.42 1.15
C ILE A 108 -9.47 -9.22 0.83
N ASP A 109 -10.08 -10.26 0.24
CA ASP A 109 -11.46 -10.17 -0.23
C ASP A 109 -12.48 -10.04 0.90
N GLY A 110 -12.16 -10.55 2.08
CA GLY A 110 -13.07 -10.53 3.23
C GLY A 110 -14.43 -11.15 2.86
N PRO A 111 -15.55 -10.41 2.97
CA PRO A 111 -16.87 -10.87 2.56
C PRO A 111 -17.12 -10.81 1.04
N TYR A 112 -16.25 -10.15 0.26
CA TYR A 112 -16.41 -9.90 -1.17
C TYR A 112 -15.61 -10.90 -2.02
N LYS A 113 -15.61 -12.19 -1.64
CA LYS A 113 -15.01 -13.21 -2.51
C LYS A 113 -15.82 -13.35 -3.79
N PHE A 114 -15.17 -13.76 -4.88
CA PHE A 114 -15.82 -13.90 -6.18
C PHE A 114 -17.04 -14.82 -6.16
N GLU A 115 -17.02 -15.87 -5.34
CA GLU A 115 -18.12 -16.84 -5.25
C GLU A 115 -19.41 -16.22 -4.72
N ASN A 116 -19.31 -15.12 -3.99
CA ASN A 116 -20.47 -14.41 -3.47
C ASN A 116 -21.12 -13.51 -4.53
N GLY A 117 -20.43 -13.22 -5.64
CA GLY A 117 -20.95 -12.40 -6.75
C GLY A 117 -21.21 -10.93 -6.39
N ILE A 118 -20.80 -10.47 -5.21
CA ILE A 118 -21.01 -9.10 -4.74
C ILE A 118 -19.70 -8.33 -4.89
N GLU A 119 -19.68 -7.36 -5.80
CA GLU A 119 -18.55 -6.45 -6.00
C GLU A 119 -18.34 -5.54 -4.77
N PRO A 120 -17.10 -5.36 -4.29
CA PRO A 120 -16.83 -4.49 -3.15
C PRO A 120 -17.10 -3.01 -3.48
N PRO A 121 -17.65 -2.22 -2.54
CA PRO A 121 -17.89 -0.79 -2.71
C PRO A 121 -16.60 0.06 -2.58
N TYR A 122 -15.44 -0.58 -2.72
CA TYR A 122 -14.12 0.02 -2.60
C TYR A 122 -13.14 -0.78 -3.46
N LEU A 123 -11.97 -0.20 -3.74
CA LEU A 123 -10.98 -0.85 -4.58
C LEU A 123 -10.47 -2.14 -3.91
N ASN A 124 -10.54 -3.25 -4.64
CA ASN A 124 -9.96 -4.51 -4.24
C ASN A 124 -9.08 -5.05 -5.38
N ARG A 125 -7.86 -5.45 -5.03
CA ARG A 125 -6.83 -5.90 -5.97
C ARG A 125 -7.25 -7.16 -6.72
N ASN A 126 -7.92 -8.11 -6.07
CA ASN A 126 -8.34 -9.33 -6.76
C ASN A 126 -9.40 -9.00 -7.80
N TRP A 127 -10.43 -8.22 -7.44
CA TRP A 127 -11.46 -7.80 -8.38
C TRP A 127 -10.90 -7.03 -9.58
N LEU A 128 -10.01 -6.06 -9.34
CA LEU A 128 -9.37 -5.29 -10.41
C LEU A 128 -8.51 -6.19 -11.31
N MET A 129 -7.56 -6.93 -10.73
CA MET A 129 -6.55 -7.65 -11.51
C MET A 129 -7.12 -8.88 -12.23
N HIS A 130 -8.28 -9.39 -11.81
CA HIS A 130 -9.01 -10.45 -12.51
C HIS A 130 -10.08 -9.92 -13.49
N GLY A 131 -10.16 -8.60 -13.71
CA GLY A 131 -11.12 -8.00 -14.65
C GLY A 131 -12.58 -8.23 -14.25
N ARG A 132 -12.85 -8.28 -12.95
CA ARG A 132 -14.19 -8.56 -12.38
C ARG A 132 -14.94 -7.30 -11.94
N MET A 133 -14.27 -6.15 -11.95
CA MET A 133 -14.86 -4.86 -11.60
C MET A 133 -15.92 -4.46 -12.65
N ASN A 134 -17.11 -4.06 -12.20
CA ASN A 134 -18.14 -3.46 -13.06
C ASN A 134 -18.34 -1.98 -12.76
N ARG A 135 -17.93 -1.50 -11.58
CA ARG A 135 -17.95 -0.07 -11.25
C ARG A 135 -16.72 0.64 -11.80
N SER A 136 -16.88 1.92 -12.13
CA SER A 136 -15.75 2.80 -12.42
C SER A 136 -14.89 3.00 -11.17
N ILE A 137 -13.58 3.03 -11.34
CA ILE A 137 -12.66 3.44 -10.28
C ILE A 137 -12.64 4.96 -10.22
N GLU A 138 -12.76 5.50 -9.02
CA GLU A 138 -12.80 6.94 -8.81
C GLU A 138 -11.42 7.51 -8.48
N ARG A 139 -11.20 8.78 -8.82
CA ARG A 139 -9.94 9.50 -8.58
C ARG A 139 -9.42 9.34 -7.15
N TYR A 140 -10.32 9.41 -6.17
CA TYR A 140 -9.94 9.33 -4.76
C TYR A 140 -9.38 7.95 -4.38
N GLU A 141 -9.78 6.87 -5.07
CA GLU A 141 -9.27 5.53 -4.80
C GLU A 141 -7.80 5.41 -5.25
N CYS A 142 -7.45 6.00 -6.39
CA CYS A 142 -6.06 6.15 -6.82
C CYS A 142 -5.24 7.01 -5.84
N ILE A 143 -5.81 8.11 -5.33
CA ILE A 143 -5.17 8.95 -4.32
C ILE A 143 -4.91 8.17 -3.03
N GLN A 144 -5.83 7.28 -2.62
CA GLN A 144 -5.60 6.43 -1.46
C GLN A 144 -4.40 5.48 -1.66
N ILE A 145 -4.20 4.96 -2.88
CA ILE A 145 -3.01 4.15 -3.21
C ILE A 145 -1.73 4.99 -3.12
N LEU A 146 -1.72 6.19 -3.71
CA LEU A 146 -0.59 7.11 -3.66
C LEU A 146 -0.24 7.51 -2.22
N ASN A 147 -1.26 7.76 -1.39
CA ASN A 147 -1.07 8.03 0.04
C ASN A 147 -0.46 6.83 0.77
N ALA A 148 -0.93 5.61 0.48
CA ALA A 148 -0.36 4.41 1.06
C ALA A 148 1.10 4.21 0.65
N LEU A 149 1.44 4.41 -0.64
CA LEU A 149 2.82 4.40 -1.14
C LEU A 149 3.70 5.40 -0.39
N SER A 150 3.24 6.64 -0.24
CA SER A 150 3.95 7.68 0.50
C SER A 150 4.18 7.29 1.96
N VAL A 151 3.17 6.72 2.63
CA VAL A 151 3.29 6.23 4.00
C VAL A 151 4.31 5.10 4.11
N ILE A 152 4.29 4.13 3.21
CA ILE A 152 5.25 3.02 3.20
C ILE A 152 6.67 3.52 2.98
N GLU A 153 6.86 4.42 2.02
CA GLU A 153 8.17 5.00 1.74
C GLU A 153 8.69 5.87 2.88
N PHE A 154 7.81 6.59 3.57
CA PHE A 154 8.16 7.39 4.75
C PHE A 154 8.48 6.52 5.97
N MET A 155 7.73 5.44 6.19
CA MET A 155 7.91 4.57 7.35
C MET A 155 9.11 3.64 7.18
N PHE A 156 9.27 3.04 6.00
CA PHE A 156 10.14 1.88 5.79
C PHE A 156 11.16 2.05 4.66
N GLY A 157 11.04 3.09 3.82
CA GLY A 157 12.01 3.32 2.77
C GLY A 157 13.38 3.69 3.33
N ASP A 158 14.42 3.52 2.50
CA ASP A 158 15.81 3.78 2.89
C ASP A 158 15.95 5.17 3.53
N ARG A 159 16.67 5.19 4.67
CA ARG A 159 17.11 6.38 5.41
C ARG A 159 18.51 6.77 5.01
#